data_AF-A0A7Y2P3G9-F1
#
_entry.id   AF-A0A7Y2P3G9-F1
#
_cell.length_a   1.000
_cell.length_b   1.000
_cell.length_c   1.000
_cell.angle_alpha   90.00
_cell.angle_beta   90.00
_cell.angle_gamma   90.00
#
_symmetry.space_group_name_H-M   'P 1'
#
loop_
_entity.id
_entity.type
_entity.pdbx_description
1 polymer ?
#
loop_
_entity_poly.entity_id
_entity_poly.type
_entity_poly.pdbx_seq_one_letter_code
_entity_poly.pdbx_strand_id
1 'polypeptide(L)'
;MTEEDYATVGFKSGLEIHQQLLTEKKLFCRCPAGKYSKEYNAEILRHMRPTLSEMGVYDGTALMEFKTKKNIIYRINRNTVCTYEMDDTPPFLANDEALDIA
;
A
#
# COMPACT_ATOMS: atom_id res chain seq x y z
N MET A 1 39.84 0.44 1.47
CA MET A 1 38.61 -0.33 1.29
C MET A 1 38.76 -1.18 0.06
N THR A 2 39.36 -2.34 0.26
CA THR A 2 39.49 -3.44 -0.70
C THR A 2 38.37 -4.46 -0.49
N GLU A 3 38.31 -5.49 -1.33
CA GLU A 3 37.42 -6.62 -1.12
C GLU A 3 37.69 -7.34 0.21
N GLU A 4 38.96 -7.45 0.63
CA GLU A 4 39.32 -8.06 1.92
C GLU A 4 38.79 -7.25 3.12
N ASP A 5 38.75 -5.92 3.00
CA ASP A 5 38.20 -5.05 4.06
C ASP A 5 36.71 -5.36 4.31
N TYR A 6 35.93 -5.60 3.24
CA TYR A 6 34.51 -5.97 3.33
C TYR A 6 34.29 -7.40 3.84
N ALA A 7 35.14 -8.34 3.43
CA ALA A 7 35.09 -9.72 3.91
C ALA A 7 35.39 -9.79 5.41
N THR A 8 36.36 -9.02 5.90
CA THR A 8 36.78 -8.98 7.31
C THR A 8 35.64 -8.57 8.24
N VAL A 9 34.84 -7.59 7.83
CA VAL A 9 33.69 -7.12 8.63
C VAL A 9 32.43 -7.95 8.40
N GLY A 10 32.49 -8.98 7.55
CA GLY A 10 31.35 -9.83 7.20
C GLY A 10 30.24 -9.04 6.52
N PHE A 11 30.60 -8.08 5.65
CA PHE A 11 29.65 -7.17 5.02
C PHE A 11 28.58 -7.93 4.22
N LYS A 12 27.32 -7.53 4.42
CA LYS A 12 26.17 -8.02 3.66
C LYS A 12 25.33 -6.80 3.25
N SER A 13 24.93 -6.74 1.98
CA SER A 13 24.03 -5.71 1.47
C SER A 13 22.79 -6.33 0.82
N GLY A 14 21.71 -5.56 0.79
CA GLY A 14 20.48 -5.87 0.07
C GLY A 14 20.04 -4.65 -0.72
N LEU A 15 19.32 -4.87 -1.81
CA LEU A 15 18.73 -3.83 -2.65
C LEU A 15 17.25 -4.13 -2.85
N GLU A 16 16.41 -3.13 -2.63
CA GLU A 16 14.96 -3.20 -2.83
C GLU A 16 14.54 -2.08 -3.79
N ILE A 17 13.82 -2.43 -4.85
CA ILE A 17 13.41 -1.50 -5.91
C ILE A 17 11.89 -1.57 -6.05
N HIS A 18 11.22 -0.41 -6.01
CA HIS A 18 9.79 -0.27 -6.24
C HIS A 18 9.58 0.54 -7.53
N GLN A 19 8.77 0.02 -8.46
CA GLN A 19 8.45 0.68 -9.73
C GLN A 19 6.94 0.64 -9.97
N GLN A 20 6.35 1.79 -10.32
CA GLN A 20 4.95 1.84 -10.74
C GLN A 20 4.82 1.41 -12.21
N LEU A 21 3.86 0.55 -12.50
CA LEU A 21 3.56 0.11 -13.87
C LEU A 21 2.66 1.12 -14.56
N LEU A 22 3.01 1.50 -15.79
CA LEU A 22 2.18 2.34 -16.63
C LEU A 22 1.10 1.47 -17.28
N THR A 23 -0.09 1.48 -16.68
CA THR A 23 -1.27 0.73 -17.13
C THR A 23 -2.47 1.67 -17.26
N GLU A 24 -3.50 1.26 -18.00
CA GLU A 24 -4.73 2.07 -18.12
C GLU A 24 -5.47 2.16 -16.77
N LYS A 25 -5.55 1.03 -16.05
CA LYS A 25 -6.33 0.86 -14.81
C LYS A 25 -5.50 0.28 -13.67
N LYS A 26 -5.91 0.58 -12.43
CA LYS A 26 -5.27 0.07 -11.20
C LYS A 26 -5.37 -1.46 -11.11
N LEU A 27 -4.50 -2.06 -10.30
CA LEU A 27 -4.30 -3.52 -10.25
C LEU A 27 -5.58 -4.32 -9.93
N PHE A 28 -6.41 -3.87 -9.00
CA PHE A 28 -7.57 -4.63 -8.53
C PHE A 28 -8.90 -3.88 -8.70
N CYS A 29 -8.94 -2.85 -9.56
CA CYS A 29 -10.17 -2.16 -9.89
C CYS A 29 -10.11 -1.51 -11.28
N ARG A 30 -11.18 -0.84 -11.67
CA ARG A 30 -11.29 -0.22 -13.01
C ARG A 30 -10.97 1.28 -13.01
N CYS A 31 -10.46 1.81 -11.90
CA CYS A 31 -10.06 3.22 -11.83
C CYS A 31 -8.80 3.47 -12.65
N PRO A 32 -8.65 4.65 -13.25
CA PRO A 32 -7.46 4.97 -14.02
C PRO A 32 -6.21 4.98 -13.13
N ALA A 33 -5.13 4.35 -13.59
CA ALA A 33 -3.83 4.41 -12.91
C ALA A 33 -3.10 5.73 -13.25
N GLY A 34 -2.12 6.12 -12.43
CA GLY A 34 -1.26 7.28 -12.69
C GLY A 34 -1.92 8.67 -12.60
N LYS A 35 -3.23 8.75 -12.30
CA LYS A 35 -3.95 10.03 -12.17
C LYS A 35 -4.00 10.50 -10.72
N TYR A 36 -3.24 11.54 -10.41
CA TYR A 36 -3.32 12.28 -9.15
C TYR A 36 -4.18 13.54 -9.29
N SER A 37 -4.97 13.87 -8.26
CA SER A 37 -5.75 15.10 -8.19
C SER A 37 -5.57 15.75 -6.83
N LYS A 38 -5.42 17.08 -6.80
CA LYS A 38 -5.49 17.88 -5.57
C LYS A 38 -6.93 18.20 -5.16
N GLU A 39 -7.85 18.17 -6.12
CA GLU A 39 -9.28 18.35 -5.87
C GLU A 39 -9.92 17.03 -5.46
N TYR A 40 -10.83 17.10 -4.50
CA TYR A 40 -11.60 15.98 -4.00
C TYR A 40 -13.05 16.41 -3.77
N ASN A 41 -13.97 15.45 -3.85
CA ASN A 41 -15.40 15.64 -3.74
C ASN A 41 -15.97 15.15 -2.41
N ALA A 42 -15.22 14.30 -1.70
CA ALA A 42 -15.59 13.75 -0.40
C ALA A 42 -14.35 13.36 0.40
N GLU A 43 -14.54 13.21 1.71
CA GLU A 43 -13.55 12.68 2.65
C GLU A 43 -14.17 11.55 3.47
N ILE A 44 -13.37 10.52 3.77
CA ILE A 44 -13.75 9.44 4.67
C ILE A 44 -12.72 9.38 5.80
N LEU A 45 -13.21 9.45 7.04
CA LEU A 45 -12.41 9.19 8.24
C LEU A 45 -12.42 7.69 8.55
N ARG A 46 -11.24 7.09 8.70
CA ARG A 46 -11.07 5.71 9.16
C ARG A 46 -10.14 5.66 10.38
N HIS A 47 -10.34 4.61 11.17
CA HIS A 47 -9.46 4.22 12.28
C HIS A 47 -9.06 2.76 12.08
N MET A 48 -7.76 2.50 11.96
CA MET A 48 -7.26 1.13 11.88
C MET A 48 -7.36 0.46 13.25
N ARG A 49 -7.63 -0.85 13.27
CA ARG A 49 -7.67 -1.65 14.51
C ARG A 49 -6.70 -2.82 14.38
N PRO A 50 -5.98 -3.16 15.46
CA PRO A 50 -5.15 -4.36 15.46
C PRO A 50 -6.06 -5.59 15.46
N THR A 51 -5.61 -6.66 14.84
CA THR A 51 -6.30 -7.95 14.81
C THR A 51 -5.49 -8.97 15.61
N LEU A 52 -6.18 -9.89 16.29
CA LEU A 52 -5.54 -10.99 16.98
C LEU A 52 -4.93 -11.95 15.96
N SER A 53 -3.71 -12.41 16.21
CA SER A 53 -3.15 -13.54 15.48
C SER A 53 -3.89 -14.83 15.83
N GLU A 54 -3.61 -15.90 15.07
CA GLU A 54 -4.12 -17.24 15.35
C GLU A 54 -3.79 -17.72 16.78
N MET A 55 -2.67 -17.24 17.35
CA MET A 55 -2.24 -17.53 18.71
C MET A 55 -2.88 -16.61 19.77
N GLY A 56 -3.81 -15.74 19.37
CA GLY A 56 -4.50 -14.80 20.27
C GLY A 56 -3.62 -13.63 20.74
N VAL A 57 -2.52 -13.34 20.03
CA VAL A 57 -1.58 -12.26 20.37
C VAL A 57 -1.65 -11.15 19.33
N TYR A 58 -1.56 -9.90 19.77
CA TYR A 58 -1.43 -8.75 18.89
C TYR A 58 0.01 -8.52 18.45
N ASP A 59 0.19 -8.09 17.20
CA ASP A 59 1.46 -7.52 16.77
C ASP A 59 1.79 -6.26 17.59
N GLY A 60 3.01 -6.18 18.11
CA GLY A 60 3.45 -5.10 18.97
C GLY A 60 3.44 -3.74 18.27
N THR A 61 3.81 -3.70 16.99
CA THR A 61 3.85 -2.47 16.19
C THR A 61 2.44 -1.98 15.88
N ALA A 62 1.54 -2.86 15.46
CA ALA A 62 0.13 -2.53 15.21
C ALA A 62 -0.56 -2.02 16.48
N LEU A 63 -0.25 -2.59 17.65
CA LEU A 63 -0.78 -2.13 18.92
C LEU A 63 -0.25 -0.73 19.29
N MET A 64 1.03 -0.47 19.04
CA MET A 64 1.62 0.86 19.27
C MET A 64 0.99 1.91 18.34
N GLU A 65 0.81 1.59 17.06
CA GLU A 65 0.14 2.46 16.11
C GLU A 65 -1.31 2.74 16.53
N PHE A 66 -2.06 1.72 16.96
CA PHE A 66 -3.43 1.90 17.46
C PHE A 66 -3.52 2.85 18.65
N LYS A 67 -2.56 2.79 19.58
CA LYS A 67 -2.50 3.68 20.76
C LYS A 67 -2.31 5.15 20.38
N THR A 68 -1.77 5.46 19.20
CA THR A 68 -1.64 6.84 18.72
C THR A 68 -3.00 7.49 18.39
N LYS A 69 -4.07 6.69 18.23
CA LYS A 69 -5.42 7.14 17.89
C LYS A 69 -5.44 8.06 16.66
N LYS A 70 -4.59 7.79 15.67
CA LYS A 70 -4.51 8.57 14.44
C LYS A 70 -5.83 8.57 13.68
N ASN A 71 -6.23 9.75 13.23
CA ASN A 71 -7.30 9.94 12.26
C ASN A 71 -6.70 9.78 10.85
N ILE A 72 -7.17 8.79 10.08
CA ILE A 72 -6.79 8.63 8.67
C ILE A 72 -7.92 9.20 7.81
N ILE A 73 -7.63 10.29 7.11
CA ILE A 73 -8.59 10.97 6.24
C ILE A 73 -8.26 10.62 4.79
N TYR A 74 -9.10 9.81 4.15
CA TYR A 74 -9.01 9.52 2.73
C TYR A 74 -9.77 10.55 1.93
N ARG A 75 -9.11 11.15 0.93
CA ARG A 75 -9.72 12.11 0.00
C ARG A 75 -10.14 11.41 -1.28
N ILE A 76 -11.37 11.65 -1.69
CA ILE A 76 -12.02 10.93 -2.78
C ILE A 76 -12.28 11.88 -3.93
N ASN A 77 -11.75 11.55 -5.10
CA ASN A 77 -12.12 12.22 -6.34
C ASN A 77 -12.95 11.26 -7.20
N ARG A 78 -14.12 11.72 -7.65
CA ARG A 78 -15.08 10.92 -8.44
C ARG A 78 -14.49 10.34 -9.73
N ASN A 79 -13.45 10.96 -10.29
CA ASN A 79 -12.83 10.53 -11.54
C ASN A 79 -11.75 9.47 -11.36
N THR A 80 -11.23 9.28 -10.14
CA THR A 80 -10.05 8.43 -9.90
C THR A 80 -10.23 7.40 -8.80
N VAL A 81 -11.35 7.44 -8.06
CA VAL A 81 -11.62 6.58 -6.90
C VAL A 81 -12.98 5.91 -7.05
N CYS A 82 -13.02 4.58 -6.90
CA CYS A 82 -14.25 3.79 -6.81
C CYS A 82 -14.41 3.19 -5.42
N THR A 83 -15.53 2.49 -5.18
CA THR A 83 -15.86 1.87 -3.89
C THR A 83 -14.86 0.81 -3.44
N TYR A 84 -14.14 0.17 -4.37
CA TYR A 84 -13.04 -0.73 -4.01
C TYR A 84 -11.93 -0.01 -3.25
N GLU A 85 -11.54 1.19 -3.69
CA GLU A 85 -10.49 1.97 -3.01
C GLU A 85 -10.93 2.54 -1.66
N MET A 86 -12.25 2.53 -1.40
CA MET A 86 -12.83 2.94 -0.11
C MET A 86 -12.99 1.76 0.86
N ASP A 87 -12.61 0.55 0.43
CA ASP A 87 -12.82 -0.73 1.12
C ASP A 87 -14.30 -1.10 1.31
N ASP A 88 -15.18 -0.61 0.42
CA ASP A 88 -16.63 -0.86 0.44
C ASP A 88 -17.05 -1.85 -0.68
N THR A 89 -16.11 -2.43 -1.42
CA THR A 89 -16.37 -3.43 -2.47
C THR A 89 -15.24 -4.46 -2.51
N PRO A 90 -15.53 -5.76 -2.67
CA PRO A 90 -14.50 -6.79 -2.81
C PRO A 90 -13.54 -6.50 -3.99
N PRO A 91 -12.30 -7.02 -3.95
CA PRO A 91 -11.36 -6.88 -5.06
C PRO A 91 -11.90 -7.48 -6.36
N PHE A 92 -11.64 -6.77 -7.45
CA PHE A 92 -11.80 -7.31 -8.79
C PHE A 92 -10.62 -8.22 -9.13
N LEU A 93 -10.73 -8.97 -10.23
CA LEU A 93 -9.60 -9.69 -10.80
C LEU A 93 -8.43 -8.73 -11.06
N ALA A 94 -7.21 -9.26 -10.92
CA ALA A 94 -5.99 -8.52 -11.23
C ALA A 94 -6.03 -7.98 -12.66
N ASN A 95 -5.43 -6.80 -12.87
CA ASN A 95 -5.31 -6.21 -14.19
C ASN A 95 -4.34 -7.04 -15.05
N ASP A 96 -4.86 -7.70 -16.08
CA ASP A 96 -4.06 -8.49 -17.02
C ASP A 96 -2.90 -7.70 -17.64
N GLU A 97 -3.10 -6.41 -17.96
CA GLU A 97 -2.02 -5.55 -18.48
C GLU A 97 -0.88 -5.38 -17.47
N ALA A 98 -1.21 -5.31 -16.17
CA ALA A 98 -0.20 -5.23 -15.12
C ALA A 98 0.53 -6.56 -14.95
N LEU A 99 -0.15 -7.69 -15.17
CA LEU A 99 0.43 -9.03 -15.14
C LEU A 99 1.36 -9.26 -16.35
N ASP A 100 1.00 -8.76 -17.54
CA ASP A 100 1.80 -8.92 -18.76
C ASP A 100 3.14 -8.14 -18.70
N ILE A 101 3.21 -7.07 -17.91
CA ILE A 101 4.43 -6.26 -17.72
C ILE A 101 5.38 -6.88 -16.67
N ALA A 102 4.84 -7.64 -15.70
CA ALA A 102 5.54 -8.12 -14.51
C ALA A 102 6.23 -9.49 -14.73
#